data_AF-A0A7C7JQ72-F1
#
_entry.id   AF-A0A7C7JQ72-F1
#
_cell.length_a   1.000
_cell.length_b   1.000
_cell.length_c   1.000
_cell.angle_alpha   90.00
_cell.angle_beta   90.00
_cell.angle_gamma   90.00
#
_symmetry.space_group_name_H-M   'P 1'
#
loop_
_entity.id
_entity.type
_entity.pdbx_description
1 polymer ?
#
loop_
_entity_poly.entity_id
_entity_poly.type
_entity_poly.pdbx_seq_one_letter_code
_entity_poly.pdbx_strand_id
1 'polypeptide(L)'
;FMMLNRGKRGVALDLRTEEGQAVVRQMVSSTDVVIENFRVGTMERMGLGYEDLAALNKRLIYCQITGFGRNGPLSTQGGLDLIAQGYSGLMSVTGEGPGREPVKVGAPLTDITAGILAAFGVVCAVLERERTGQGQRVDTSLYEAGITHTYWQSAIALATGISPAPLGSAHPMAAPYQAFQTKNGWINVGASNEGTWTRLTEALGVLELSTDDRFVTNADRMANLADLIEILGLHFRDHPTEYWLKLLEDAGVPAGPVASVGEMLEHPQTQARSMVVDVEHTTVGSVRSLGIPVKLSGSKEGHGPSGPRAGSPLLGEHTRPVLHEFGYTKAEIDQMIATVVAQEL
;
A
#
# COMPACT_ATOMS: atom_id res chain seq x y z
N PHE A 1 4.40 1.49 -15.29
CA PHE A 1 4.20 0.08 -15.71
C PHE A 1 5.33 -0.82 -15.19
N MET A 2 6.59 -0.55 -15.57
CA MET A 2 7.72 -1.46 -15.29
C MET A 2 7.88 -1.89 -13.83
N MET A 3 7.72 -0.97 -12.88
CA MET A 3 7.85 -1.26 -11.46
C MET A 3 6.78 -2.23 -10.91
N LEU A 4 5.55 -2.16 -11.45
CA LEU A 4 4.36 -2.85 -10.91
C LEU A 4 4.09 -4.22 -11.56
N ASN A 5 4.71 -4.52 -12.70
CA ASN A 5 4.40 -5.72 -13.50
C ASN A 5 5.57 -6.70 -13.66
N ARG A 6 6.60 -6.59 -12.82
CA ARG A 6 7.76 -7.50 -12.82
C ARG A 6 7.36 -8.93 -12.50
N GLY A 7 8.03 -9.88 -13.14
CA GLY A 7 7.79 -11.32 -12.97
C GLY A 7 6.46 -11.80 -13.57
N LYS A 8 5.81 -11.00 -14.42
CA LYS A 8 4.58 -11.38 -15.13
C LYS A 8 4.88 -11.72 -16.59
N ARG A 9 4.08 -12.60 -17.18
CA ARG A 9 3.98 -12.81 -18.62
C ARG A 9 2.82 -11.98 -19.18
N GLY A 10 3.04 -11.35 -20.33
CA GLY A 10 2.06 -10.45 -20.97
C GLY A 10 1.38 -11.12 -22.16
N VAL A 11 0.05 -11.25 -22.11
CA VAL A 11 -0.79 -11.75 -23.20
C VAL A 11 -1.78 -10.66 -23.57
N ALA A 12 -1.95 -10.40 -24.87
CA ALA A 12 -2.91 -9.41 -25.37
C ALA A 12 -4.08 -10.11 -26.07
N LEU A 13 -5.28 -9.95 -25.51
CA LEU A 13 -6.53 -10.53 -26.00
C LEU A 13 -7.64 -9.47 -26.02
N ASP A 14 -8.50 -9.48 -27.03
CA ASP A 14 -9.70 -8.67 -27.09
C ASP A 14 -10.90 -9.37 -26.45
N LEU A 15 -11.17 -9.04 -25.19
CA LEU A 15 -12.29 -9.59 -24.41
C LEU A 15 -13.68 -9.11 -24.87
N ARG A 16 -13.76 -8.21 -25.86
CA ARG A 16 -15.03 -7.80 -26.48
C ARG A 16 -15.53 -8.83 -27.49
N THR A 17 -14.67 -9.74 -27.93
CA THR A 17 -15.01 -10.81 -28.87
C THR A 17 -15.37 -12.10 -28.12
N GLU A 18 -16.29 -12.89 -28.67
CA GLU A 18 -16.64 -14.20 -28.10
C GLU A 18 -15.43 -15.15 -28.07
N GLU A 19 -14.57 -15.07 -29.10
CA GLU A 19 -13.35 -15.86 -29.22
C GLU A 19 -12.34 -15.51 -28.12
N GLY A 20 -12.08 -14.20 -27.88
CA GLY A 20 -11.21 -13.77 -26.79
C GLY A 20 -11.73 -14.16 -25.40
N GLN A 21 -13.05 -14.11 -25.20
CA GLN A 21 -13.68 -14.60 -23.97
C GLN A 21 -13.57 -16.13 -23.84
N ALA A 22 -13.68 -16.87 -24.93
CA ALA A 22 -13.52 -18.33 -24.94
C ALA A 22 -12.10 -18.74 -24.55
N VAL A 23 -11.08 -17.98 -24.99
CA VAL A 23 -9.69 -18.16 -24.54
C VAL A 23 -9.57 -18.03 -23.03
N VAL A 24 -10.14 -16.99 -22.42
CA VAL A 24 -10.10 -16.82 -20.96
C VAL A 24 -10.79 -17.98 -20.25
N ARG A 25 -11.98 -18.40 -20.72
CA ARG A 25 -12.71 -19.55 -20.15
C ARG A 25 -11.87 -20.83 -20.21
N GLN A 26 -11.17 -21.07 -21.31
CA GLN A 26 -10.26 -22.21 -21.46
C GLN A 26 -9.11 -22.14 -20.45
N MET A 27 -8.48 -20.98 -20.31
CA MET A 27 -7.39 -20.77 -19.35
C MET A 27 -7.83 -20.99 -17.90
N VAL A 28 -9.05 -20.60 -17.55
CA VAL A 28 -9.59 -20.71 -16.19
C VAL A 28 -9.72 -22.16 -15.72
N SER A 29 -9.91 -23.12 -16.62
CA SER A 29 -10.06 -24.54 -16.29
C SER A 29 -8.90 -25.12 -15.48
N SER A 30 -7.70 -24.56 -15.63
CA SER A 30 -6.48 -24.96 -14.90
C SER A 30 -5.85 -23.80 -14.12
N THR A 31 -6.58 -22.72 -13.88
CA THR A 31 -6.10 -21.54 -13.14
C THR A 31 -6.48 -21.61 -11.66
N ASP A 32 -5.55 -21.30 -10.76
CA ASP A 32 -5.83 -21.24 -9.33
C ASP A 32 -6.57 -19.96 -8.92
N VAL A 33 -6.11 -18.82 -9.42
CA VAL A 33 -6.57 -17.50 -9.01
C VAL A 33 -6.77 -16.60 -10.23
N VAL A 34 -7.94 -15.98 -10.33
CA VAL A 34 -8.20 -14.84 -11.22
C VAL A 34 -8.24 -13.57 -10.37
N ILE A 35 -7.57 -12.51 -10.82
CA ILE A 35 -7.59 -11.20 -10.15
C ILE A 35 -8.00 -10.16 -11.19
N GLU A 36 -8.98 -9.31 -10.85
CA GLU A 36 -9.42 -8.22 -11.70
C GLU A 36 -9.87 -7.01 -10.89
N ASN A 37 -9.85 -5.84 -11.53
CA ASN A 37 -10.20 -4.56 -10.93
C ASN A 37 -11.09 -3.69 -11.83
N PHE A 38 -11.93 -4.32 -12.65
CA PHE A 38 -12.94 -3.63 -13.44
C PHE A 38 -14.08 -3.12 -12.55
N ARG A 39 -14.91 -2.23 -13.11
CA ARG A 39 -16.17 -1.85 -12.46
C ARG A 39 -17.06 -3.08 -12.30
N VAL A 40 -17.77 -3.14 -11.18
CA VAL A 40 -18.75 -4.20 -10.88
C VAL A 40 -19.68 -4.44 -12.07
N GLY A 41 -19.89 -5.70 -12.42
CA GLY A 41 -20.75 -6.11 -13.54
C GLY A 41 -20.03 -6.16 -14.89
N THR A 42 -18.80 -5.66 -15.03
CA THR A 42 -18.09 -5.65 -16.32
C THR A 42 -17.71 -7.06 -16.77
N MET A 43 -17.09 -7.84 -15.89
CA MET A 43 -16.72 -9.22 -16.18
C MET A 43 -17.96 -10.11 -16.31
N GLU A 44 -18.99 -9.87 -15.49
CA GLU A 44 -20.27 -10.57 -15.59
C GLU A 44 -20.93 -10.37 -16.97
N ARG A 45 -20.92 -9.14 -17.53
CA ARG A 45 -21.45 -8.88 -18.88
C ARG A 45 -20.68 -9.58 -19.99
N MET A 46 -19.41 -9.96 -19.74
CA MET A 46 -18.57 -10.70 -20.69
C MET A 46 -18.69 -12.23 -20.49
N GLY A 47 -19.52 -12.70 -19.54
CA GLY A 47 -19.57 -14.13 -19.17
C GLY A 47 -18.24 -14.63 -18.57
N LEU A 48 -17.52 -13.73 -17.92
CA LEU A 48 -16.23 -13.97 -17.24
C LEU A 48 -16.33 -13.60 -15.75
N GLY A 49 -17.55 -13.46 -15.23
CA GLY A 49 -17.78 -13.19 -13.82
C GLY A 49 -17.53 -14.42 -12.94
N TYR A 50 -17.55 -14.22 -11.63
CA TYR A 50 -17.28 -15.30 -10.68
C TYR A 50 -18.19 -16.53 -10.89
N GLU A 51 -19.50 -16.33 -11.02
CA GLU A 51 -20.45 -17.45 -11.14
C GLU A 51 -20.19 -18.28 -12.42
N ASP A 52 -19.90 -17.60 -13.54
CA ASP A 52 -19.60 -18.25 -14.83
C ASP A 52 -18.30 -19.06 -14.74
N LEU A 53 -17.24 -18.46 -14.20
CA LEU A 53 -15.92 -19.07 -14.13
C LEU A 53 -15.82 -20.17 -13.05
N ALA A 54 -16.49 -20.00 -11.92
CA ALA A 54 -16.56 -21.02 -10.86
C ALA A 54 -17.42 -22.23 -11.26
N ALA A 55 -18.29 -22.11 -12.28
CA ALA A 55 -18.96 -23.26 -12.88
C ALA A 55 -17.97 -24.16 -13.64
N LEU A 56 -16.95 -23.56 -14.28
CA LEU A 56 -15.90 -24.27 -15.02
C LEU A 56 -14.82 -24.84 -14.11
N ASN A 57 -14.52 -24.16 -13.01
CA ASN A 57 -13.49 -24.57 -12.05
C ASN A 57 -13.95 -24.31 -10.62
N LYS A 58 -14.39 -25.37 -9.93
CA LYS A 58 -14.86 -25.31 -8.53
C LYS A 58 -13.76 -24.97 -7.51
N ARG A 59 -12.48 -25.05 -7.91
CA ARG A 59 -11.31 -24.69 -7.10
C ARG A 59 -10.86 -23.24 -7.31
N LEU A 60 -11.54 -22.49 -8.19
CA LEU A 60 -11.15 -21.14 -8.56
C LEU A 60 -11.31 -20.17 -7.39
N ILE A 61 -10.23 -19.44 -7.09
CA ILE A 61 -10.31 -18.23 -6.27
C ILE A 61 -10.46 -17.04 -7.22
N TYR A 62 -11.55 -16.28 -7.09
CA TYR A 62 -11.80 -15.12 -7.93
C TYR A 62 -11.70 -13.86 -7.08
N CYS A 63 -10.68 -13.04 -7.31
CA CYS A 63 -10.40 -11.83 -6.57
C CYS A 63 -10.83 -10.59 -7.35
N GLN A 64 -11.63 -9.74 -6.71
CA GLN A 64 -12.18 -8.50 -7.26
C GLN A 64 -11.76 -7.31 -6.42
N ILE A 65 -11.19 -6.27 -7.06
CA ILE A 65 -10.82 -5.01 -6.39
C ILE A 65 -11.63 -3.87 -7.01
N THR A 66 -12.48 -3.22 -6.22
CA THR A 66 -13.39 -2.18 -6.73
C THR A 66 -13.21 -0.84 -6.00
N GLY A 67 -13.94 0.19 -6.41
CA GLY A 67 -13.87 1.49 -5.73
C GLY A 67 -14.44 1.48 -4.31
N PHE A 68 -15.62 0.86 -4.14
CA PHE A 68 -16.45 0.97 -2.93
C PHE A 68 -17.01 -0.35 -2.41
N GLY A 69 -16.55 -1.48 -2.95
CA GLY A 69 -17.02 -2.81 -2.59
C GLY A 69 -18.11 -3.29 -3.55
N ARG A 70 -18.42 -4.58 -3.51
CA ARG A 70 -19.37 -5.20 -4.45
C ARG A 70 -20.83 -4.94 -4.08
N ASN A 71 -21.11 -4.49 -2.86
CA ASN A 71 -22.44 -4.25 -2.34
C ASN A 71 -22.62 -2.81 -1.83
N GLY A 72 -23.86 -2.47 -1.47
CA GLY A 72 -24.20 -1.13 -0.97
C GLY A 72 -24.40 -0.08 -2.08
N PRO A 73 -24.76 1.15 -1.68
CA PRO A 73 -25.25 2.19 -2.59
C PRO A 73 -24.20 2.71 -3.58
N LEU A 74 -22.91 2.55 -3.27
CA LEU A 74 -21.80 3.04 -4.11
C LEU A 74 -21.14 1.93 -4.96
N SER A 75 -21.65 0.69 -4.91
CA SER A 75 -21.02 -0.48 -5.56
C SER A 75 -20.79 -0.35 -7.06
N THR A 76 -21.60 0.45 -7.77
CA THR A 76 -21.46 0.67 -9.22
C THR A 76 -20.59 1.88 -9.57
N GLN A 77 -20.11 2.63 -8.57
CA GLN A 77 -19.29 3.81 -8.80
C GLN A 77 -17.85 3.46 -9.17
N GLY A 78 -17.24 4.30 -10.00
CA GLY A 78 -15.83 4.19 -10.32
C GLY A 78 -14.96 4.54 -9.11
N GLY A 79 -13.89 3.79 -8.89
CA GLY A 79 -12.89 4.06 -7.87
C GLY A 79 -11.62 4.65 -8.46
N LEU A 80 -11.12 5.71 -7.84
CA LEU A 80 -9.75 6.21 -7.97
C LEU A 80 -9.27 6.56 -6.56
N ASP A 81 -7.97 6.43 -6.32
CA ASP A 81 -7.38 6.65 -5.00
C ASP A 81 -7.80 7.97 -4.35
N LEU A 82 -7.71 9.09 -5.08
CA LEU A 82 -8.13 10.39 -4.57
C LEU A 82 -9.59 10.41 -4.11
N ILE A 83 -10.48 9.77 -4.86
CA ILE A 83 -11.91 9.69 -4.51
C ILE A 83 -12.07 8.87 -3.24
N ALA A 84 -11.42 7.71 -3.16
CA ALA A 84 -11.49 6.85 -1.98
C ALA A 84 -10.89 7.51 -0.73
N GLN A 85 -9.80 8.27 -0.85
CA GLN A 85 -9.25 9.07 0.25
C GLN A 85 -10.23 10.13 0.75
N GLY A 86 -10.96 10.77 -0.15
CA GLY A 86 -12.01 11.73 0.22
C GLY A 86 -13.17 11.07 0.96
N TYR A 87 -13.65 9.93 0.47
CA TYR A 87 -14.78 9.21 1.08
C TYR A 87 -14.44 8.55 2.42
N SER A 88 -13.23 8.00 2.57
CA SER A 88 -12.82 7.23 3.75
C SER A 88 -12.55 8.07 5.00
N GLY A 89 -12.62 9.40 4.91
CA GLY A 89 -12.27 10.32 5.99
C GLY A 89 -10.78 10.62 6.10
N LEU A 90 -9.92 10.00 5.28
CA LEU A 90 -8.48 10.24 5.29
C LEU A 90 -8.12 11.70 5.02
N MET A 91 -8.77 12.33 4.04
CA MET A 91 -8.53 13.74 3.75
C MET A 91 -9.02 14.68 4.86
N SER A 92 -9.99 14.25 5.69
CA SER A 92 -10.48 15.08 6.82
C SER A 92 -9.44 15.20 7.94
N VAL A 93 -8.49 14.27 8.01
CA VAL A 93 -7.52 14.18 9.12
C VAL A 93 -6.07 14.37 8.65
N THR A 94 -5.89 14.56 7.34
CA THR A 94 -4.59 14.85 6.73
C THR A 94 -4.51 16.34 6.42
N GLY A 95 -3.43 17.00 6.85
CA GLY A 95 -3.20 18.42 6.60
C GLY A 95 -2.48 19.14 7.73
N GLU A 96 -2.11 20.40 7.48
CA GLU A 96 -1.33 21.22 8.41
C GLU A 96 -2.07 21.52 9.72
N GLY A 97 -3.40 21.59 9.67
CA GLY A 97 -4.24 21.94 10.82
C GLY A 97 -5.70 22.20 10.45
N PRO A 98 -6.57 22.49 11.43
CA PRO A 98 -7.98 22.78 11.20
C PRO A 98 -8.19 24.05 10.38
N GLY A 99 -9.27 24.10 9.59
CA GLY A 99 -9.67 25.27 8.81
C GLY A 99 -8.85 25.52 7.53
N ARG A 100 -7.97 24.60 7.16
CA ARG A 100 -7.18 24.63 5.91
C ARG A 100 -7.90 23.85 4.80
N GLU A 101 -7.48 24.08 3.55
CA GLU A 101 -7.98 23.29 2.42
C GLU A 101 -7.65 21.79 2.62
N PRO A 102 -8.55 20.87 2.24
CA PRO A 102 -8.29 19.45 2.36
C PRO A 102 -7.07 19.02 1.55
N VAL A 103 -6.22 18.19 2.13
CA VAL A 103 -5.09 17.57 1.44
C VAL A 103 -5.22 16.05 1.47
N LYS A 104 -4.64 15.40 0.46
CA LYS A 104 -4.56 13.95 0.39
C LYS A 104 -3.21 13.46 0.91
N VAL A 105 -3.15 12.19 1.29
CA VAL A 105 -1.87 11.50 1.45
C VAL A 105 -1.17 11.47 0.07
N GLY A 106 0.11 11.81 0.05
CA GLY A 106 0.87 11.96 -1.20
C GLY A 106 0.91 10.66 -2.03
N ALA A 107 1.17 9.53 -1.36
CA ALA A 107 1.16 8.20 -1.95
C ALA A 107 -0.27 7.74 -2.31
N PRO A 108 -0.44 6.85 -3.31
CA PRO A 108 -1.73 6.25 -3.64
C PRO A 108 -2.09 5.17 -2.60
N LEU A 109 -2.42 5.64 -1.39
CA LEU A 109 -2.53 4.83 -0.19
C LEU A 109 -3.61 3.75 -0.32
N THR A 110 -4.77 4.12 -0.85
CA THR A 110 -5.90 3.19 -0.99
C THR A 110 -5.66 2.19 -2.12
N ASP A 111 -5.01 2.58 -3.23
CA ASP A 111 -4.69 1.66 -4.32
C ASP A 111 -3.73 0.55 -3.84
N ILE A 112 -2.63 0.96 -3.19
CA ILE A 112 -1.61 0.02 -2.71
C ILE A 112 -2.18 -0.87 -1.60
N THR A 113 -2.91 -0.27 -0.66
CA THR A 113 -3.48 -1.01 0.48
C THR A 113 -4.54 -2.00 0.01
N ALA A 114 -5.42 -1.62 -0.93
CA ALA A 114 -6.40 -2.55 -1.49
C ALA A 114 -5.72 -3.73 -2.21
N GLY A 115 -4.63 -3.50 -2.94
CA GLY A 115 -3.83 -4.57 -3.54
C GLY A 115 -3.22 -5.52 -2.51
N ILE A 116 -2.75 -5.00 -1.36
CA ILE A 116 -2.23 -5.81 -0.25
C ILE A 116 -3.35 -6.62 0.41
N LEU A 117 -4.49 -5.99 0.69
CA LEU A 117 -5.66 -6.65 1.27
C LEU A 117 -6.20 -7.75 0.34
N ALA A 118 -6.24 -7.50 -0.96
CA ALA A 118 -6.60 -8.49 -1.97
C ALA A 118 -5.64 -9.69 -1.96
N ALA A 119 -4.32 -9.44 -1.95
CA ALA A 119 -3.32 -10.51 -1.86
C ALA A 119 -3.46 -11.32 -0.55
N PHE A 120 -3.70 -10.65 0.58
CA PHE A 120 -3.95 -11.32 1.86
C PHE A 120 -5.23 -12.17 1.81
N GLY A 121 -6.32 -11.64 1.27
CA GLY A 121 -7.57 -12.36 1.08
C GLY A 121 -7.42 -13.59 0.18
N VAL A 122 -6.65 -13.47 -0.91
CA VAL A 122 -6.29 -14.62 -1.77
C VAL A 122 -5.52 -15.68 -0.99
N VAL A 123 -4.51 -15.28 -0.19
CA VAL A 123 -3.75 -16.24 0.64
C VAL A 123 -4.67 -16.96 1.64
N CYS A 124 -5.58 -16.23 2.31
CA CYS A 124 -6.59 -16.83 3.17
C CYS A 124 -7.49 -17.81 2.42
N ALA A 125 -7.93 -17.46 1.21
CA ALA A 125 -8.76 -18.32 0.38
C ALA A 125 -8.01 -19.57 -0.10
N VAL A 126 -6.71 -19.48 -0.40
CA VAL A 126 -5.86 -20.63 -0.71
C VAL A 126 -5.80 -21.58 0.49
N LEU A 127 -5.55 -21.06 1.69
CA LEU A 127 -5.49 -21.87 2.91
C LEU A 127 -6.82 -22.58 3.21
N GLU A 128 -7.95 -21.92 2.97
CA GLU A 128 -9.27 -22.54 3.12
C GLU A 128 -9.53 -23.61 2.05
N ARG A 129 -9.15 -23.34 0.80
CA ARG A 129 -9.26 -24.29 -0.31
C ARG A 129 -8.45 -25.57 -0.09
N GLU A 130 -7.31 -25.51 0.58
CA GLU A 130 -6.53 -26.71 0.96
C GLU A 130 -7.29 -27.62 1.94
N ARG A 131 -8.22 -27.07 2.73
CA ARG A 131 -9.04 -27.82 3.68
C ARG A 131 -10.33 -28.34 3.06
N THR A 132 -10.99 -27.50 2.26
CA THR A 132 -12.34 -27.77 1.75
C THR A 132 -12.32 -28.37 0.34
N GLY A 133 -11.22 -28.20 -0.39
CA GLY A 133 -11.13 -28.49 -1.80
C GLY A 133 -11.85 -27.48 -2.70
N GLN A 134 -12.49 -26.43 -2.15
CA GLN A 134 -13.33 -25.48 -2.89
C GLN A 134 -12.71 -24.09 -2.94
N GLY A 135 -12.84 -23.44 -4.09
CA GLY A 135 -12.51 -22.02 -4.26
C GLY A 135 -13.62 -21.11 -3.74
N GLN A 136 -13.39 -19.80 -3.80
CA GLN A 136 -14.35 -18.78 -3.39
C GLN A 136 -14.06 -17.43 -4.04
N ARG A 137 -15.03 -16.53 -3.98
CA ARG A 137 -14.81 -15.12 -4.31
C ARG A 137 -14.13 -14.40 -3.14
N VAL A 138 -13.14 -13.58 -3.46
CA VAL A 138 -12.51 -12.62 -2.56
C VAL A 138 -12.79 -11.24 -3.12
N ASP A 139 -13.34 -10.32 -2.33
CA ASP A 139 -13.49 -8.93 -2.76
C ASP A 139 -13.03 -7.94 -1.69
N THR A 140 -12.53 -6.79 -2.16
CA THR A 140 -12.14 -5.64 -1.34
C THR A 140 -12.27 -4.36 -2.18
N SER A 141 -12.02 -3.22 -1.56
CA SER A 141 -12.16 -1.94 -2.21
C SER A 141 -11.17 -0.87 -1.76
N LEU A 142 -11.00 0.15 -2.60
CA LEU A 142 -10.24 1.35 -2.26
C LEU A 142 -10.81 2.06 -1.02
N TYR A 143 -12.15 2.15 -0.94
CA TYR A 143 -12.83 2.76 0.20
C TYR A 143 -12.53 2.04 1.52
N GLU A 144 -12.72 0.73 1.57
CA GLU A 144 -12.42 -0.08 2.76
C GLU A 144 -10.92 -0.01 3.11
N ALA A 145 -10.05 -0.06 2.10
CA ALA A 145 -8.62 0.12 2.29
C ALA A 145 -8.29 1.48 2.94
N GLY A 146 -8.97 2.56 2.55
CA GLY A 146 -8.85 3.87 3.19
C GLY A 146 -9.30 3.87 4.65
N ILE A 147 -10.45 3.25 4.95
CA ILE A 147 -10.98 3.14 6.31
C ILE A 147 -10.00 2.40 7.24
N THR A 148 -9.27 1.39 6.74
CA THR A 148 -8.30 0.67 7.58
C THR A 148 -7.19 1.58 8.15
N HIS A 149 -6.95 2.75 7.57
CA HIS A 149 -5.94 3.70 8.06
C HIS A 149 -6.47 4.69 9.09
N THR A 150 -7.78 4.69 9.38
CA THR A 150 -8.40 5.66 10.30
C THR A 150 -8.63 5.11 11.71
N TYR A 151 -8.01 3.99 12.11
CA TYR A 151 -8.29 3.30 13.39
C TYR A 151 -8.42 4.23 14.60
N TRP A 152 -7.44 5.11 14.84
CA TRP A 152 -7.45 6.02 15.98
C TRP A 152 -8.55 7.08 15.85
N GLN A 153 -8.69 7.66 14.66
CA GLN A 153 -9.66 8.71 14.39
C GLN A 153 -11.10 8.17 14.45
N SER A 154 -11.32 6.96 13.95
CA SER A 154 -12.57 6.22 14.07
C SER A 154 -12.86 5.90 15.54
N ALA A 155 -11.88 5.47 16.34
CA ALA A 155 -12.08 5.23 17.77
C ALA A 155 -12.51 6.51 18.50
N ILE A 156 -11.86 7.65 18.23
CA ILE A 156 -12.23 8.96 18.79
C ILE A 156 -13.66 9.34 18.37
N ALA A 157 -13.97 9.26 17.08
CA ALA A 157 -15.29 9.64 16.56
C ALA A 157 -16.41 8.72 17.10
N LEU A 158 -16.17 7.42 17.20
CA LEU A 158 -17.13 6.46 17.74
C LEU A 158 -17.35 6.66 19.25
N ALA A 159 -16.31 7.02 20.01
CA ALA A 159 -16.41 7.22 21.45
C ALA A 159 -17.04 8.57 21.84
N THR A 160 -16.79 9.62 21.04
CA THR A 160 -17.15 11.00 21.40
C THR A 160 -18.27 11.60 20.53
N GLY A 161 -18.54 11.01 19.37
CA GLY A 161 -19.41 11.61 18.34
C GLY A 161 -18.78 12.78 17.58
N ILE A 162 -17.51 13.09 17.84
CA ILE A 162 -16.80 14.25 17.25
C ILE A 162 -15.72 13.74 16.30
N SER A 163 -15.77 14.21 15.05
CA SER A 163 -14.74 13.90 14.05
C SER A 163 -13.42 14.62 14.37
N PRO A 164 -12.29 13.90 14.40
CA PRO A 164 -10.96 14.52 14.53
C PRO A 164 -10.64 15.44 13.35
N ALA A 165 -9.81 16.45 13.62
CA ALA A 165 -9.29 17.38 12.61
C ALA A 165 -7.80 17.07 12.30
N PRO A 166 -7.23 17.65 11.22
CA PRO A 166 -5.82 17.49 10.92
C PRO A 166 -4.92 18.08 12.02
N LEU A 167 -3.79 17.41 12.28
CA LEU A 167 -2.82 17.77 13.33
C LEU A 167 -1.39 17.96 12.80
N GLY A 168 -1.22 18.15 11.48
CA GLY A 168 0.10 18.12 10.86
C GLY A 168 0.74 16.73 10.99
N SER A 169 1.92 16.67 11.60
CA SER A 169 2.64 15.42 11.86
C SER A 169 2.39 14.84 13.26
N ALA A 170 1.54 15.47 14.07
CA ALA A 170 1.33 15.07 15.45
C ALA A 170 0.43 13.83 15.60
N HIS A 171 0.77 12.99 16.56
CA HIS A 171 -0.04 11.85 16.94
C HIS A 171 -1.31 12.30 17.70
N PRO A 172 -2.51 11.77 17.39
CA PRO A 172 -3.76 12.26 17.98
C PRO A 172 -3.96 11.93 19.47
N MET A 173 -3.08 11.11 20.06
CA MET A 173 -3.24 10.61 21.44
C MET A 173 -2.00 10.77 22.33
N ALA A 174 -0.86 11.20 21.78
CA ALA A 174 0.39 11.19 22.54
C ALA A 174 1.26 12.38 22.16
N ALA A 175 1.86 13.01 23.17
CA ALA A 175 2.74 14.16 22.98
C ALA A 175 3.99 14.10 23.89
N PRO A 176 5.16 14.54 23.38
CA PRO A 176 5.41 14.92 21.99
C PRO A 176 5.61 13.68 21.10
N TYR A 177 4.86 13.60 20.00
CA TYR A 177 5.05 12.61 18.95
C TYR A 177 4.76 13.28 17.62
N GLN A 178 5.78 13.93 17.05
CA GLN A 178 5.65 14.71 15.82
C GLN A 178 7.00 15.13 15.22
N ALA A 179 6.96 15.83 14.09
CA ALA A 179 8.12 16.49 13.50
C ALA A 179 8.39 17.86 14.14
N PHE A 180 9.67 18.17 14.35
CA PHE A 180 10.19 19.47 14.76
C PHE A 180 11.19 19.99 13.75
N GLN A 181 11.19 21.30 13.53
CA GLN A 181 12.15 21.94 12.65
C GLN A 181 13.50 22.03 13.36
N THR A 182 14.56 21.63 12.67
CA THR A 182 15.95 21.78 13.13
C THR A 182 16.63 22.93 12.40
N LYS A 183 17.91 23.20 12.72
CA LYS A 183 18.67 24.26 12.05
C LYS A 183 18.76 24.09 10.52
N ASN A 184 18.78 22.86 10.03
CA ASN A 184 19.01 22.53 8.61
C ASN A 184 17.95 21.59 8.00
N GLY A 185 16.90 21.22 8.74
CA GLY A 185 15.92 20.25 8.26
C GLY A 185 14.79 19.99 9.26
N TRP A 186 14.38 18.73 9.36
CA TRP A 186 13.30 18.28 10.23
C TRP A 186 13.63 16.94 10.88
N ILE A 187 13.23 16.80 12.14
CA ILE A 187 13.37 15.57 12.92
C ILE A 187 12.02 15.13 13.47
N ASN A 188 11.63 13.88 13.23
CA ASN A 188 10.53 13.24 13.92
C ASN A 188 11.02 12.78 15.29
N VAL A 189 10.26 13.08 16.33
CA VAL A 189 10.55 12.69 17.72
C VAL A 189 9.36 11.93 18.27
N GLY A 190 9.60 10.76 18.85
CA GLY A 190 8.60 9.93 19.49
C GLY A 190 8.86 9.78 20.99
N ALA A 191 8.28 10.66 21.80
CA ALA A 191 8.26 10.54 23.26
C ALA A 191 6.83 10.32 23.77
N SER A 192 6.27 9.17 23.37
CA SER A 192 4.85 8.83 23.52
C SER A 192 4.45 8.22 24.86
N ASN A 193 5.42 7.97 25.74
CA ASN A 193 5.20 7.47 27.10
C ASN A 193 6.12 8.17 28.09
N GLU A 194 5.82 8.03 29.39
CA GLU A 194 6.55 8.70 30.47
C GLU A 194 8.06 8.42 30.45
N GLY A 195 8.47 7.17 30.18
CA GLY A 195 9.90 6.83 30.12
C GLY A 195 10.63 7.55 28.99
N THR A 196 10.03 7.66 27.81
CA THR A 196 10.60 8.43 26.70
C THR A 196 10.50 9.95 26.90
N TRP A 197 9.46 10.42 27.61
CA TRP A 197 9.29 11.84 27.96
C TRP A 197 10.40 12.32 28.90
N THR A 198 10.66 11.59 29.99
CA THR A 198 11.75 11.91 30.92
C THR A 198 13.11 11.94 30.22
N ARG A 199 13.41 10.93 29.38
CA ARG A 199 14.69 10.91 28.65
C ARG A 199 14.80 12.04 27.63
N LEU A 200 13.69 12.47 27.04
CA LEU A 200 13.67 13.61 26.12
C LEU A 200 13.98 14.92 26.88
N THR A 201 13.32 15.17 28.01
CA THR A 201 13.55 16.41 28.78
C THR A 201 14.96 16.45 29.36
N GLU A 202 15.50 15.31 29.81
CA GLU A 202 16.91 15.17 30.20
C GLU A 202 17.86 15.49 29.05
N ALA A 203 17.66 14.88 27.87
CA ALA A 203 18.53 15.07 26.72
C ALA A 203 18.52 16.52 26.20
N LEU A 204 17.37 17.18 26.23
CA LEU A 204 17.21 18.57 25.82
C LEU A 204 17.66 19.58 26.89
N GLY A 205 17.92 19.12 28.13
CA GLY A 205 18.28 19.99 29.25
C GLY A 205 17.13 20.86 29.75
N VAL A 206 15.89 20.37 29.63
CA VAL A 206 14.63 21.08 29.96
C VAL A 206 13.81 20.33 31.02
N LEU A 207 14.51 19.81 32.03
CA LEU A 207 13.93 19.00 33.11
C LEU A 207 12.78 19.69 33.84
N GLU A 208 12.78 21.03 33.88
CA GLU A 208 11.71 21.84 34.44
C GLU A 208 10.34 21.57 33.81
N LEU A 209 10.29 21.16 32.52
CA LEU A 209 9.04 20.79 31.85
C LEU A 209 8.41 19.54 32.47
N SER A 210 9.20 18.64 33.04
CA SER A 210 8.67 17.45 33.73
C SER A 210 7.96 17.78 35.05
N THR A 211 8.11 19.00 35.56
CA THR A 211 7.47 19.49 36.79
C THR A 211 6.50 20.66 36.56
N ASP A 212 6.37 21.14 35.32
CA ASP A 212 5.37 22.13 34.94
C ASP A 212 3.98 21.45 34.88
N ASP A 213 3.00 21.98 35.63
CA ASP A 213 1.63 21.46 35.70
C ASP A 213 0.99 21.27 34.32
N ARG A 214 1.44 21.99 33.30
CA ARG A 214 0.96 21.84 31.91
C ARG A 214 1.43 20.55 31.24
N PHE A 215 2.52 19.93 31.70
CA PHE A 215 3.23 18.87 30.95
C PHE A 215 3.54 17.60 31.77
N VAL A 216 3.08 17.52 33.02
CA VAL A 216 3.35 16.38 33.92
C VAL A 216 2.86 15.07 33.30
N THR A 217 1.58 14.98 32.94
CA THR A 217 1.01 13.78 32.33
C THR A 217 0.81 13.95 30.82
N ASN A 218 0.67 12.83 30.10
CA ASN A 218 0.31 12.90 28.68
C ASN A 218 -1.00 13.65 28.43
N ALA A 219 -1.99 13.54 29.34
CA ALA A 219 -3.25 14.27 29.20
C ALA A 219 -3.02 15.78 29.30
N ASP A 220 -2.18 16.22 30.23
CA ASP A 220 -1.81 17.63 30.38
C ASP A 220 -1.05 18.12 29.14
N ARG A 221 -0.08 17.33 28.65
CA ARG A 221 0.66 17.63 27.40
C ARG A 221 -0.25 17.75 26.19
N MET A 222 -1.25 16.88 26.06
CA MET A 222 -2.23 16.95 24.96
C MET A 222 -3.15 18.17 25.10
N ALA A 223 -3.55 18.53 26.32
CA ALA A 223 -4.35 19.73 26.57
C ALA A 223 -3.58 21.03 26.28
N ASN A 224 -2.25 21.01 26.44
CA ASN A 224 -1.35 22.14 26.23
C ASN A 224 -0.41 21.93 25.03
N LEU A 225 -0.86 21.19 24.01
CA LEU A 225 -0.01 20.72 22.91
C LEU A 225 0.68 21.86 22.15
N ALA A 226 -0.04 22.95 21.87
CA ALA A 226 0.52 24.09 21.14
C ALA A 226 1.72 24.71 21.88
N ASP A 227 1.56 24.97 23.18
CA ASP A 227 2.62 25.51 24.04
C ASP A 227 3.82 24.56 24.11
N LEU A 228 3.57 23.25 24.29
CA LEU A 228 4.62 22.24 24.36
C LEU A 228 5.45 22.23 23.06
N ILE A 229 4.78 22.29 21.91
CA ILE A 229 5.44 22.27 20.60
C ILE A 229 6.27 23.52 20.40
N GLU A 230 5.76 24.69 20.78
CA GLU A 230 6.49 25.95 20.67
C GLU A 230 7.78 25.90 21.48
N ILE A 231 7.70 25.48 22.75
CA ILE A 231 8.86 25.36 23.65
C ILE A 231 9.88 24.38 23.07
N LEU A 232 9.49 23.15 22.78
CA LEU A 232 10.40 22.12 22.26
C LEU A 232 10.99 22.53 20.90
N GLY A 233 10.19 23.18 20.06
CA GLY A 233 10.60 23.65 18.74
C GLY A 233 11.70 24.71 18.79
N LEU A 234 11.76 25.53 19.85
CA LEU A 234 12.87 26.46 20.05
C LEU A 234 14.20 25.72 20.25
N HIS A 235 14.20 24.70 21.12
CA HIS A 235 15.39 23.88 21.36
C HIS A 235 15.87 23.17 20.10
N PHE A 236 14.97 22.50 19.36
CA PHE A 236 15.38 21.76 18.16
C PHE A 236 16.01 22.64 17.07
N ARG A 237 15.70 23.94 17.03
CA ARG A 237 16.28 24.87 16.06
C ARG A 237 17.74 25.24 16.32
N ASP A 238 18.25 25.02 17.53
CA ASP A 238 19.61 25.45 17.91
C ASP A 238 20.71 24.65 17.21
N HIS A 239 20.42 23.39 16.87
CA HIS A 239 21.39 22.46 16.28
C HIS A 239 20.86 21.79 15.00
N PRO A 240 21.76 21.32 14.11
CA PRO A 240 21.38 20.58 12.91
C PRO A 240 20.79 19.20 13.25
N THR A 241 20.05 18.61 12.31
CA THR A 241 19.36 17.31 12.46
C THR A 241 20.28 16.21 12.97
N GLU A 242 21.50 16.13 12.44
CA GLU A 242 22.47 15.08 12.76
C GLU A 242 22.92 15.11 14.23
N TYR A 243 23.01 16.32 14.81
CA TYR A 243 23.33 16.49 16.23
C TYR A 243 22.21 15.90 17.10
N TRP A 244 20.95 16.24 16.80
CA TRP A 244 19.80 15.74 17.55
C TRP A 244 19.59 14.25 17.39
N LEU A 245 19.79 13.70 16.19
CA LEU A 245 19.71 12.26 15.96
C LEU A 245 20.70 11.51 16.86
N LYS A 246 21.95 11.97 16.92
CA LYS A 246 22.97 11.36 17.77
C LYS A 246 22.63 11.48 19.26
N LEU A 247 22.25 12.68 19.70
CA LEU A 247 21.91 12.95 21.10
C LEU A 247 20.71 12.11 21.57
N LEU A 248 19.66 12.04 20.77
CA LEU A 248 18.44 11.29 21.11
C LEU A 248 18.65 9.77 21.01
N GLU A 249 19.46 9.30 20.07
CA GLU A 249 19.88 7.88 20.02
C GLU A 249 20.63 7.48 21.29
N ASP A 250 21.61 8.29 21.71
CA ASP A 250 22.39 8.04 22.94
C ASP A 250 21.51 8.08 24.20
N ALA A 251 20.47 8.91 24.19
CA ALA A 251 19.46 8.98 25.26
C ALA A 251 18.36 7.90 25.16
N GLY A 252 18.36 7.04 24.13
CA GLY A 252 17.32 6.03 23.94
C GLY A 252 15.93 6.62 23.70
N VAL A 253 15.85 7.78 23.02
CA VAL A 253 14.63 8.43 22.57
C VAL A 253 14.45 8.18 21.07
N PRO A 254 13.36 7.52 20.64
CA PRO A 254 13.11 7.28 19.22
C PRO A 254 13.02 8.59 18.43
N ALA A 255 13.90 8.73 17.44
CA ALA A 255 13.90 9.86 16.52
C ALA A 255 14.39 9.47 15.12
N GLY A 256 14.04 10.25 14.11
CA GLY A 256 14.46 10.02 12.73
C GLY A 256 14.26 11.24 11.83
N PRO A 257 15.04 11.41 10.75
CA PRO A 257 14.89 12.54 9.86
C PRO A 257 13.57 12.46 9.07
N VAL A 258 13.08 13.60 8.57
CA VAL A 258 12.08 13.62 7.49
C VAL A 258 12.83 13.53 6.16
N ALA A 259 13.11 12.30 5.71
CA ALA A 259 13.86 12.06 4.48
C ALA A 259 13.00 12.28 3.22
N SER A 260 13.62 12.84 2.18
CA SER A 260 13.09 12.81 0.81
C SER A 260 13.12 11.39 0.23
N VAL A 261 12.39 11.17 -0.87
CA VAL A 261 12.39 9.87 -1.56
C VAL A 261 13.80 9.50 -2.06
N GLY A 262 14.58 10.47 -2.54
CA GLY A 262 15.95 10.23 -3.00
C GLY A 262 16.86 9.76 -1.87
N GLU A 263 16.86 10.48 -0.74
CA GLU A 263 17.63 10.10 0.44
C GLU A 263 17.21 8.72 0.98
N MET A 264 15.91 8.42 1.00
CA MET A 264 15.41 7.10 1.41
C MET A 264 15.93 5.98 0.51
N LEU A 265 15.97 6.17 -0.82
CA LEU A 265 16.47 5.16 -1.76
C LEU A 265 17.97 4.89 -1.56
N GLU A 266 18.74 5.89 -1.18
CA GLU A 266 20.19 5.79 -0.97
C GLU A 266 20.56 5.35 0.46
N HIS A 267 19.60 5.39 1.39
CA HIS A 267 19.87 5.13 2.80
C HIS A 267 20.46 3.72 3.05
N PRO A 268 21.50 3.57 3.90
CA PRO A 268 22.15 2.29 4.16
C PRO A 268 21.18 1.20 4.63
N GLN A 269 20.18 1.54 5.44
CA GLN A 269 19.15 0.59 5.86
C GLN A 269 18.27 0.10 4.69
N THR A 270 17.96 0.95 3.72
CA THR A 270 17.19 0.59 2.52
C THR A 270 17.97 -0.42 1.68
N GLN A 271 19.27 -0.21 1.52
CA GLN A 271 20.18 -1.12 0.83
C GLN A 271 20.36 -2.45 1.59
N ALA A 272 20.62 -2.38 2.90
CA ALA A 272 20.71 -3.55 3.78
C ALA A 272 19.43 -4.39 3.80
N ARG A 273 18.28 -3.76 3.54
CA ARG A 273 16.98 -4.43 3.44
C ARG A 273 16.61 -4.87 2.03
N SER A 274 17.50 -4.69 1.05
CA SER A 274 17.28 -5.01 -0.36
C SER A 274 15.97 -4.42 -0.88
N MET A 275 15.74 -3.15 -0.54
CA MET A 275 14.54 -2.40 -0.93
C MET A 275 14.75 -1.57 -2.20
N VAL A 276 15.99 -1.46 -2.68
CA VAL A 276 16.31 -1.12 -4.06
C VAL A 276 16.93 -2.35 -4.70
N VAL A 277 16.39 -2.77 -5.84
CA VAL A 277 16.83 -3.96 -6.58
C VAL A 277 16.97 -3.63 -8.05
N ASP A 278 17.93 -4.28 -8.71
CA ASP A 278 18.07 -4.26 -10.16
C ASP A 278 17.28 -5.39 -10.79
N VAL A 279 16.63 -5.08 -11.91
CA VAL A 279 15.74 -5.99 -12.63
C VAL A 279 16.06 -5.90 -14.11
N GLU A 280 16.39 -7.03 -14.72
CA GLU A 280 16.67 -7.09 -16.15
C GLU A 280 15.37 -7.03 -16.96
N HIS A 281 15.25 -6.01 -17.80
CA HIS A 281 14.16 -5.84 -18.75
C HIS A 281 14.64 -6.11 -20.18
N THR A 282 13.82 -6.83 -20.95
CA THR A 282 14.19 -7.35 -22.27
C THR A 282 14.61 -6.25 -23.26
N THR A 283 14.01 -5.06 -23.19
CA THR A 283 14.33 -3.94 -24.11
C THR A 283 15.34 -2.92 -23.59
N VAL A 284 15.34 -2.61 -22.29
CA VAL A 284 16.09 -1.46 -21.74
C VAL A 284 17.23 -1.87 -20.81
N GLY A 285 17.48 -3.18 -20.67
CA GLY A 285 18.49 -3.73 -19.78
C GLY A 285 18.12 -3.59 -18.30
N SER A 286 19.13 -3.40 -17.46
CA SER A 286 18.97 -3.30 -16.02
C SER A 286 18.20 -2.04 -15.59
N VAL A 287 17.14 -2.23 -14.80
CA VAL A 287 16.30 -1.15 -14.25
C VAL A 287 16.17 -1.27 -12.75
N ARG A 288 16.47 -0.17 -12.04
CA ARG A 288 16.26 -0.06 -10.59
C ARG A 288 14.77 -0.05 -10.25
N SER A 289 14.41 -0.76 -9.18
CA SER A 289 13.03 -0.88 -8.73
C SER A 289 12.94 -1.15 -7.22
N LEU A 290 11.73 -1.12 -6.65
CA LEU A 290 11.53 -1.40 -5.23
C LEU A 290 11.61 -2.91 -4.95
N GLY A 291 12.29 -3.27 -3.86
CA GLY A 291 12.32 -4.64 -3.35
C GLY A 291 11.01 -5.04 -2.67
N ILE A 292 10.93 -6.31 -2.27
CA ILE A 292 9.75 -6.84 -1.58
C ILE A 292 9.88 -6.58 -0.07
N PRO A 293 8.87 -5.98 0.57
CA PRO A 293 8.95 -5.60 1.99
C PRO A 293 8.79 -6.79 2.96
N VAL A 294 8.37 -7.97 2.48
CA VAL A 294 8.24 -9.20 3.29
C VAL A 294 9.45 -10.11 3.05
N LYS A 295 10.18 -10.45 4.12
CA LYS A 295 11.38 -11.29 4.06
C LYS A 295 11.10 -12.64 4.70
N LEU A 296 11.19 -13.70 3.90
CA LEU A 296 10.88 -15.06 4.32
C LEU A 296 12.17 -15.85 4.53
N SER A 297 12.49 -16.22 5.77
CA SER A 297 13.73 -16.93 6.12
C SER A 297 13.82 -18.34 5.53
N GLY A 298 12.70 -19.01 5.29
CA GLY A 298 12.63 -20.36 4.74
C GLY A 298 12.61 -20.43 3.21
N SER A 299 12.40 -19.31 2.52
CA SER A 299 12.47 -19.25 1.06
C SER A 299 13.93 -19.07 0.65
N LYS A 300 14.56 -20.13 0.14
CA LYS A 300 15.93 -20.06 -0.40
C LYS A 300 16.01 -18.94 -1.45
N GLU A 301 17.12 -18.19 -1.43
CA GLU A 301 17.43 -17.21 -2.47
C GLU A 301 17.28 -17.88 -3.85
N GLY A 302 16.40 -17.32 -4.69
CA GLY A 302 16.11 -17.83 -6.03
C GLY A 302 14.81 -18.63 -6.20
N HIS A 303 14.21 -19.20 -5.15
CA HIS A 303 12.98 -20.01 -5.26
C HIS A 303 11.88 -19.53 -4.29
N GLY A 304 11.57 -18.24 -4.36
CA GLY A 304 10.50 -17.64 -3.57
C GLY A 304 10.23 -16.21 -4.01
N PRO A 305 9.35 -15.47 -3.30
CA PRO A 305 9.05 -14.08 -3.61
C PRO A 305 10.31 -13.23 -3.80
N SER A 306 11.35 -13.53 -3.03
CA SER A 306 12.66 -12.86 -2.95
C SER A 306 13.68 -13.25 -4.04
N GLY A 307 13.36 -14.16 -4.96
CA GLY A 307 14.27 -14.54 -6.06
C GLY A 307 14.34 -13.52 -7.20
N PRO A 308 15.31 -13.66 -8.14
CA PRO A 308 15.38 -12.84 -9.34
C PRO A 308 14.05 -12.93 -10.10
N ARG A 309 13.45 -11.78 -10.40
CA ARG A 309 12.25 -11.71 -11.24
C ARG A 309 12.63 -11.09 -12.57
N ALA A 310 12.07 -11.63 -13.66
CA ALA A 310 12.14 -10.96 -14.95
C ALA A 310 11.54 -9.55 -14.85
N GLY A 311 11.99 -8.65 -15.73
CA GLY A 311 11.35 -7.36 -15.95
C GLY A 311 9.86 -7.48 -16.27
N SER A 312 9.19 -6.33 -16.31
CA SER A 312 7.81 -6.31 -16.81
C SER A 312 7.75 -6.76 -18.26
N PRO A 313 6.67 -7.43 -18.70
CA PRO A 313 6.54 -7.85 -20.09
C PRO A 313 6.17 -6.68 -21.00
N LEU A 314 6.53 -6.75 -22.28
CA LEU A 314 5.95 -5.89 -23.30
C LEU A 314 4.50 -6.31 -23.61
N LEU A 315 3.74 -5.45 -24.28
CA LEU A 315 2.38 -5.77 -24.71
C LEU A 315 2.42 -6.97 -25.67
N GLY A 316 1.76 -8.07 -25.28
CA GLY A 316 1.67 -9.27 -26.11
C GLY A 316 2.97 -10.09 -26.26
N GLU A 317 4.03 -9.76 -25.52
CA GLU A 317 5.35 -10.44 -25.61
C GLU A 317 5.25 -11.96 -25.44
N HIS A 318 4.29 -12.43 -24.66
CA HIS A 318 4.11 -13.83 -24.34
C HIS A 318 2.80 -14.40 -24.89
N THR A 319 2.09 -13.71 -25.79
CA THR A 319 0.78 -14.16 -26.29
C THR A 319 0.86 -15.55 -26.89
N ARG A 320 1.69 -15.74 -27.93
CA ARG A 320 1.84 -17.04 -28.60
C ARG A 320 2.30 -18.18 -27.67
N PRO A 321 3.41 -18.06 -26.90
CA PRO A 321 3.84 -19.15 -26.04
C PRO A 321 2.80 -19.50 -24.97
N VAL A 322 2.11 -18.52 -24.38
CA VAL A 322 1.07 -18.79 -23.38
C VAL A 322 -0.15 -19.46 -24.03
N LEU A 323 -0.62 -19.01 -25.20
CA LEU A 323 -1.74 -19.67 -25.87
C LEU A 323 -1.43 -21.14 -26.21
N HIS A 324 -0.19 -21.44 -26.61
CA HIS A 324 0.24 -22.83 -26.82
C HIS A 324 0.17 -23.68 -25.54
N GLU A 325 0.55 -23.14 -24.38
CA GLU A 325 0.43 -23.85 -23.09
C GLU A 325 -1.01 -24.24 -22.76
N PHE A 326 -1.99 -23.48 -23.24
CA PHE A 326 -3.42 -23.74 -23.06
C PHE A 326 -4.06 -24.54 -24.20
N GLY A 327 -3.25 -25.13 -25.09
CA GLY A 327 -3.68 -26.10 -26.09
C GLY A 327 -4.04 -25.53 -27.46
N TYR A 328 -3.86 -24.22 -27.69
CA TYR A 328 -4.09 -23.64 -29.01
C TYR A 328 -2.97 -24.04 -29.99
N THR A 329 -3.37 -24.46 -31.18
CA THR A 329 -2.47 -24.80 -32.28
C THR A 329 -1.89 -23.54 -32.92
N LYS A 330 -0.81 -23.72 -33.68
CA LYS A 330 -0.18 -22.61 -34.41
C LYS A 330 -1.19 -21.92 -35.35
N ALA A 331 -2.00 -22.71 -36.05
CA ALA A 331 -2.99 -22.19 -37.00
C ALA A 331 -4.08 -21.37 -36.32
N GLU A 332 -4.57 -21.81 -35.15
CA GLU A 332 -5.56 -21.06 -34.37
C GLU A 332 -4.98 -19.73 -33.86
N ILE A 333 -3.72 -19.74 -33.39
CA ILE A 333 -3.04 -18.52 -32.94
C ILE A 333 -2.82 -17.55 -34.09
N ASP A 334 -2.33 -18.04 -35.24
CA ASP A 334 -2.11 -17.21 -36.43
C ASP A 334 -3.44 -16.59 -36.91
N GLN A 335 -4.54 -17.35 -36.83
CA GLN A 335 -5.88 -16.85 -37.14
C GLN A 335 -6.33 -15.76 -36.17
N MET A 336 -6.18 -15.97 -34.85
CA MET A 336 -6.53 -14.98 -33.82
C MET A 336 -5.74 -13.68 -33.96
N ILE A 337 -4.47 -13.76 -34.36
CA ILE A 337 -3.63 -12.57 -34.61
C ILE A 337 -4.11 -11.84 -35.88
N ALA A 338 -4.38 -12.58 -36.96
CA ALA A 338 -4.85 -12.01 -38.21
C ALA A 338 -6.22 -11.31 -38.07
N THR A 339 -7.10 -11.80 -37.19
CA THR A 339 -8.42 -11.21 -36.89
C THR A 339 -8.39 -10.21 -35.74
N VAL A 340 -7.22 -9.91 -35.17
CA VAL A 340 -7.03 -8.95 -34.06
C VAL A 340 -7.77 -9.36 -32.77
N VAL A 341 -8.06 -10.66 -32.62
CA VAL A 341 -8.53 -11.24 -31.35
C VAL A 341 -7.37 -11.34 -30.36
N ALA A 342 -6.17 -11.61 -30.86
CA ALA A 342 -4.93 -11.61 -30.09
C ALA A 342 -3.91 -10.64 -30.71
N GLN A 343 -2.97 -10.14 -29.91
CA GLN A 343 -1.83 -9.35 -30.40
C GLN A 343 -0.52 -9.93 -29.88
N GLU A 344 0.51 -9.93 -30.71
CA GLU A 344 1.88 -10.28 -30.33
C GLU A 344 2.84 -9.16 -30.73
N LEU A 345 4.02 -9.14 -30.11
CA LEU A 345 5.05 -8.13 -30.34
C LEU A 345 5.88 -8.42 -31.59
#